data_AF-A0A7Z9HFE3-F1
#
_entry.id   AF-A0A7Z9HFE3-F1
#
_cell.length_a   1.000
_cell.length_b   1.000
_cell.length_c   1.000
_cell.angle_alpha   90.00
_cell.angle_beta   90.00
_cell.angle_gamma   90.00
#
_symmetry.space_group_name_H-M   'P 1'
#
loop_
_entity.id
_entity.type
_entity.pdbx_description
1 polymer ?
#
loop_
_entity_poly.entity_id
_entity_poly.type
_entity_poly.pdbx_seq_one_letter_code
_entity_poly.pdbx_strand_id
1 'polypeptide(L)'
;WEGDKYEGMWKRGEFQGHGTYTRSDGHKFVGEWKNNILNDFTEYDKYGIIVRKYVNGVKVVLGQKTPLNKKRERGILFRDGPRIKWEEGGKKWFTTGDEKTQGKYEGEILEGIPHGQGTYYWFNVNRYEGGWEYGLFDGQGTYYSYPSGVKVVGEFRRDKEWNTLRYDKDGNIIEKIVRGKLKKD
;
A
#
# COMPACT_ATOMS: atom_id res chain seq x y z
N TRP A 1 -12.72 -11.08 16.87
CA TRP A 1 -13.20 -9.74 16.51
C TRP A 1 -12.61 -8.79 17.54
N GLU A 2 -11.61 -8.01 17.16
CA GLU A 2 -11.13 -6.93 18.01
C GLU A 2 -11.96 -5.70 17.64
N GLY A 3 -12.67 -5.14 18.62
CA GLY A 3 -13.47 -3.93 18.44
C GLY A 3 -12.58 -2.70 18.31
N ASP A 4 -13.18 -1.53 18.42
CA ASP A 4 -12.42 -0.29 18.41
C ASP A 4 -11.50 -0.21 19.64
N LYS A 5 -10.32 0.38 19.45
CA LYS A 5 -9.30 0.49 20.48
C LYS A 5 -8.87 1.94 20.65
N TYR A 6 -8.73 2.39 21.89
CA TYR A 6 -8.13 3.69 22.19
C TYR A 6 -6.88 3.53 23.06
N GLU A 7 -5.82 4.23 22.66
CA GLU A 7 -4.54 4.32 23.35
C GLU A 7 -4.25 5.80 23.61
N GLY A 8 -4.45 6.26 24.84
CA GLY A 8 -4.31 7.66 25.22
C GLY A 8 -4.74 7.91 26.67
N MET A 9 -4.87 9.18 27.05
CA MET A 9 -5.27 9.50 28.42
C MET A 9 -6.79 9.33 28.60
N TRP A 10 -7.17 8.90 29.80
CA TRP A 10 -8.56 8.75 30.19
C TRP A 10 -8.87 9.64 31.38
N LYS A 11 -10.07 10.22 31.41
CA LYS A 11 -10.61 10.90 32.59
C LYS A 11 -12.08 10.61 32.69
N ARG A 12 -12.51 10.00 33.81
CA ARG A 12 -13.92 9.68 34.10
C ARG A 12 -14.60 8.85 32.98
N GLY A 13 -13.87 7.92 32.38
CA GLY A 13 -14.38 7.07 31.29
C GLY A 13 -14.39 7.73 29.92
N GLU A 14 -13.83 8.93 29.78
CA GLU A 14 -13.75 9.66 28.51
C GLU A 14 -12.30 9.79 28.05
N PHE A 15 -12.09 9.78 26.73
CA PHE A 15 -10.81 10.09 26.09
C PHE A 15 -10.41 11.55 26.35
N GLN A 16 -9.15 11.75 26.69
CA GLN A 16 -8.55 13.05 26.99
C GLN A 16 -7.11 13.13 26.48
N GLY A 17 -6.65 14.36 26.25
CA GLY A 17 -5.27 14.66 25.84
C GLY A 17 -4.87 13.94 24.56
N HIS A 18 -3.56 13.78 24.36
CA HIS A 18 -3.03 13.14 23.17
C HIS A 18 -3.39 11.65 23.17
N GLY A 19 -3.94 11.15 22.06
CA GLY A 19 -4.30 9.74 21.94
C GLY A 19 -4.53 9.26 20.52
N THR A 20 -4.49 7.94 20.36
CA THR A 20 -4.75 7.21 19.13
C THR A 20 -6.01 6.35 19.29
N TYR A 21 -7.02 6.63 18.49
CA TYR A 21 -8.19 5.77 18.34
C TYR A 21 -8.05 4.95 17.06
N THR A 22 -8.14 3.63 17.15
CA THR A 22 -8.15 2.70 16.01
C THR A 22 -9.55 2.11 15.89
N ARG A 23 -10.21 2.39 14.77
CA ARG A 23 -11.52 1.83 14.45
C ARG A 23 -11.37 0.41 13.90
N SER A 24 -12.40 -0.40 14.05
CA SER A 24 -12.45 -1.80 13.62
C SER A 24 -12.21 -2.01 12.11
N ASP A 25 -12.37 -0.99 11.26
CA ASP A 25 -12.02 -1.02 9.84
C ASP A 25 -10.53 -0.72 9.56
N GLY A 26 -9.76 -0.44 10.60
CA GLY A 26 -8.33 -0.16 10.58
C GLY A 26 -7.96 1.32 10.49
N HIS A 27 -8.92 2.23 10.32
CA HIS A 27 -8.62 3.68 10.36
C HIS A 27 -8.05 4.07 11.73
N LYS A 28 -7.05 4.95 11.74
CA LYS A 28 -6.43 5.47 12.95
C LYS A 28 -6.62 6.97 13.04
N PHE A 29 -6.98 7.45 14.22
CA PHE A 29 -7.22 8.85 14.50
C PHE A 29 -6.27 9.27 15.62
N VAL A 30 -5.25 10.05 15.27
CA VAL A 30 -4.18 10.46 16.17
C VAL A 30 -4.29 11.96 16.40
N GLY A 31 -4.50 12.40 17.63
CA GLY A 31 -4.66 13.82 17.93
C GLY A 31 -5.06 14.11 19.36
N GLU A 32 -5.56 15.33 19.57
CA GLU A 32 -5.99 15.83 20.87
C GLU A 32 -7.44 15.47 21.18
N TRP A 33 -7.68 14.79 22.30
CA TRP A 33 -8.99 14.38 22.75
C TRP A 33 -9.46 15.25 23.92
N LYS A 34 -10.73 15.63 23.92
CA LYS A 34 -11.38 16.30 25.04
C LYS A 34 -12.81 15.81 25.18
N ASN A 35 -13.11 15.12 26.27
CA ASN A 35 -14.43 14.54 26.54
C ASN A 35 -14.94 13.69 25.36
N ASN A 36 -14.10 12.76 24.87
CA ASN A 36 -14.34 11.94 23.67
C ASN A 36 -14.36 12.68 22.32
N ILE A 37 -14.19 14.00 22.32
CA ILE A 37 -14.15 14.80 21.07
C ILE A 37 -12.71 14.93 20.61
N LEU A 38 -12.45 14.46 19.40
CA LEU A 38 -11.16 14.61 18.73
C LEU A 38 -11.04 15.99 18.08
N ASN A 39 -10.01 16.74 18.49
CA ASN A 39 -9.57 18.01 17.94
C ASN A 39 -8.16 17.85 17.39
N ASP A 40 -7.77 18.69 16.43
CA ASP A 40 -6.40 18.79 15.90
C ASP A 40 -5.71 17.44 15.69
N PHE A 41 -6.21 16.70 14.69
CA PHE A 41 -5.86 15.31 14.48
C PHE A 41 -5.36 15.02 13.09
N THR A 42 -4.66 13.90 12.97
CA THR A 42 -4.36 13.23 11.71
C THR A 42 -5.13 11.92 11.66
N GLU A 43 -5.97 11.76 10.66
CA GLU A 43 -6.59 10.47 10.35
C GLU A 43 -5.70 9.74 9.35
N TYR A 44 -5.45 8.47 9.63
CA TYR A 44 -4.81 7.53 8.76
C TYR A 44 -5.80 6.45 8.35
N ASP A 45 -5.71 5.97 7.11
CA ASP A 45 -6.42 4.76 6.71
C ASP A 45 -5.81 3.50 7.34
N LYS A 46 -6.40 2.33 7.06
CA LYS A 46 -5.90 1.01 7.52
C LYS A 46 -4.47 0.69 7.08
N TYR A 47 -3.89 1.46 6.16
CA TYR A 47 -2.56 1.29 5.63
C TYR A 47 -1.57 2.35 6.16
N GLY A 48 -2.02 3.27 7.02
CA GLY A 48 -1.17 4.33 7.58
C GLY A 48 -0.97 5.52 6.65
N ILE A 49 -1.81 5.70 5.63
CA ILE A 49 -1.81 6.87 4.75
C ILE A 49 -2.69 7.97 5.35
N ILE A 50 -2.21 9.22 5.34
CA ILE A 50 -2.96 10.37 5.87
C ILE A 50 -4.19 10.65 5.02
N VAL A 51 -5.38 10.46 5.59
CA VAL A 51 -6.69 10.74 4.98
C VAL A 51 -7.05 12.22 5.12
N ARG A 52 -6.81 12.79 6.32
CA ARG A 52 -7.03 14.22 6.59
C ARG A 52 -6.26 14.65 7.83
N LYS A 53 -5.94 15.93 7.88
CA LYS A 53 -5.29 16.56 9.03
C LYS A 53 -6.01 17.85 9.40
N TYR A 54 -6.31 18.03 10.68
CA TYR A 54 -6.79 19.28 11.27
C TYR A 54 -5.72 19.84 12.20
N VAL A 55 -5.53 21.17 12.16
CA VAL A 55 -4.65 21.91 13.07
C VAL A 55 -5.34 23.22 13.40
N ASN A 56 -5.48 23.54 14.69
CA ASN A 56 -6.26 24.66 15.21
C ASN A 56 -7.68 24.73 14.61
N GLY A 57 -8.33 23.58 14.44
CA GLY A 57 -9.67 23.48 13.82
C GLY A 57 -9.69 23.72 12.30
N VAL A 58 -8.56 24.07 11.68
CA VAL A 58 -8.43 24.25 10.23
C VAL A 58 -8.04 22.92 9.60
N LYS A 59 -8.76 22.50 8.56
CA LYS A 59 -8.39 21.34 7.76
C LYS A 59 -7.14 21.68 6.94
N VAL A 60 -5.98 21.19 7.37
CA VAL A 60 -4.67 21.44 6.74
C VAL A 60 -4.38 20.45 5.62
N VAL A 61 -4.87 19.21 5.74
CA VAL A 61 -4.78 18.22 4.66
C VAL A 61 -6.20 17.86 4.24
N LEU A 62 -6.61 18.40 3.09
CA LEU A 62 -7.53 17.72 2.20
C LEU A 62 -6.80 16.44 1.81
N GLY A 63 -7.33 15.27 2.15
CA GLY A 63 -6.91 14.04 1.48
C GLY A 63 -6.76 14.34 0.00
N GLN A 64 -5.77 13.73 -0.64
CA GLN A 64 -5.83 13.57 -2.08
C GLN A 64 -7.27 13.15 -2.37
N LYS A 65 -8.08 14.06 -2.93
CA LYS A 65 -9.24 13.62 -3.68
C LYS A 65 -8.54 12.76 -4.70
N THR A 66 -8.65 11.44 -4.63
CA THR A 66 -8.96 10.73 -5.86
C THR A 66 -10.32 11.29 -6.19
N PRO A 67 -10.47 12.30 -7.07
CA PRO A 67 -11.79 12.58 -7.54
C PRO A 67 -12.17 11.26 -8.22
N LEU A 68 -13.34 10.75 -7.89
CA LEU A 68 -13.96 9.61 -8.55
C LEU A 68 -13.98 9.77 -10.09
N ASN A 69 -13.60 10.96 -10.60
CA ASN A 69 -13.40 11.36 -11.99
C ASN A 69 -12.02 12.00 -12.32
N LYS A 70 -10.91 11.79 -11.59
CA LYS A 70 -9.60 11.99 -12.25
C LYS A 70 -9.42 10.80 -13.18
N LYS A 71 -9.31 11.08 -14.47
CA LYS A 71 -8.95 10.09 -15.47
C LYS A 71 -7.67 9.42 -15.00
N ARG A 72 -7.75 8.12 -14.70
CA ARG A 72 -6.54 7.31 -14.55
C ARG A 72 -5.89 7.29 -15.91
N GLU A 73 -4.74 7.93 -16.01
CA GLU A 73 -4.00 7.95 -17.25
C GLU A 73 -3.26 6.63 -17.35
N ARG A 74 -3.33 6.00 -18.52
CA ARG A 74 -2.44 4.88 -18.80
C ARG A 74 -1.12 5.45 -19.29
N GLY A 75 -0.03 4.98 -18.71
CA GLY A 75 1.30 5.45 -19.08
C GLY A 75 2.39 4.54 -18.58
N ILE A 76 3.62 5.04 -18.74
CA ILE A 76 4.84 4.34 -18.36
C ILE A 76 5.50 5.10 -17.21
N LEU A 77 5.92 4.36 -16.18
CA LEU A 77 6.75 4.89 -15.11
C LEU A 77 8.00 4.02 -14.95
N PHE A 78 9.08 4.63 -14.48
CA PHE A 78 10.33 3.96 -14.19
C PHE A 78 10.61 4.02 -12.70
N ARG A 79 11.29 3.00 -12.18
CA ARG A 79 11.72 2.94 -10.78
C ARG A 79 13.20 2.62 -10.71
N ASP A 80 13.91 3.36 -9.87
CA ASP A 80 15.33 3.13 -9.63
C ASP A 80 15.59 1.68 -9.21
N GLY A 81 16.67 1.12 -9.76
CA GLY A 81 17.05 -0.25 -9.47
C GLY A 81 17.66 -0.44 -8.09
N PRO A 82 18.00 -1.69 -7.69
CA PRO A 82 18.56 -1.99 -6.36
C PRO A 82 19.93 -1.35 -6.09
N ARG A 83 20.45 -0.53 -7.02
CA ARG A 83 21.74 0.17 -6.91
C ARG A 83 21.69 1.46 -6.09
N ILE A 84 20.51 1.97 -5.75
CA ILE A 84 20.42 3.02 -4.73
C ILE A 84 20.29 2.32 -3.38
N LYS A 85 21.28 2.52 -2.50
CA LYS A 85 21.25 2.05 -1.11
C LYS A 85 19.88 2.37 -0.52
N TRP A 86 19.30 1.38 0.14
CA TRP A 86 18.00 1.41 0.80
C TRP A 86 17.98 2.39 1.98
N GLU A 87 18.21 3.66 1.73
CA GLU A 87 18.28 4.67 2.77
C GLU A 87 17.26 5.78 2.44
N GLU A 88 16.18 5.74 3.22
CA GLU A 88 15.33 6.86 3.65
C GLU A 88 14.27 7.48 2.69
N GLY A 89 14.04 6.94 1.48
CA GLY A 89 13.23 7.66 0.48
C GLY A 89 11.85 7.13 0.06
N GLY A 90 11.44 5.91 0.43
CA GLY A 90 10.28 5.25 -0.20
C GLY A 90 10.49 4.94 -1.70
N LYS A 91 9.56 4.22 -2.33
CA LYS A 91 9.63 3.88 -3.76
C LYS A 91 9.30 5.13 -4.60
N LYS A 92 10.29 5.75 -5.24
CA LYS A 92 10.08 6.85 -6.19
C LYS A 92 9.82 6.34 -7.60
N TRP A 93 8.91 7.02 -8.31
CA TRP A 93 8.54 6.73 -9.69
C TRP A 93 8.88 7.92 -10.57
N PHE A 94 9.37 7.65 -11.78
CA PHE A 94 9.81 8.64 -12.75
C PHE A 94 9.07 8.46 -14.07
N THR A 95 8.74 9.54 -14.77
CA THR A 95 8.08 9.47 -16.10
C THR A 95 9.07 9.23 -17.24
N THR A 96 10.37 9.34 -16.97
CA THR A 96 11.46 9.06 -17.90
C THR A 96 12.45 8.11 -17.25
N GLY A 97 13.08 7.27 -18.05
CA GLY A 97 14.03 6.28 -17.56
C GLY A 97 14.54 5.36 -18.65
N ASP A 98 15.39 4.42 -18.25
CA ASP A 98 16.02 3.42 -19.12
C ASP A 98 15.61 2.02 -18.67
N GLU A 99 14.82 1.33 -19.50
CA GLU A 99 14.34 -0.03 -19.21
C GLU A 99 15.44 -1.09 -19.10
N LYS A 100 16.67 -0.79 -19.53
CA LYS A 100 17.83 -1.68 -19.36
C LYS A 100 18.41 -1.60 -17.95
N THR A 101 18.21 -0.49 -17.25
CA THR A 101 18.87 -0.20 -15.97
C THR A 101 17.89 0.08 -14.84
N GLN A 102 16.61 0.31 -15.15
CA GLN A 102 15.53 0.60 -14.22
C GLN A 102 14.38 -0.39 -14.39
N GLY A 103 13.54 -0.50 -13.35
CA GLY A 103 12.28 -1.21 -13.49
C GLY A 103 11.26 -0.35 -14.23
N LYS A 104 10.38 -0.99 -15.01
CA LYS A 104 9.38 -0.32 -15.85
C LYS A 104 7.98 -0.74 -15.40
N TYR A 105 7.11 0.23 -15.16
CA TYR A 105 5.68 0.05 -14.95
C TYR A 105 4.92 0.52 -16.19
N GLU A 106 3.92 -0.26 -16.59
CA GLU A 106 2.98 0.08 -17.64
C GLU A 106 1.56 -0.16 -17.10
N GLY A 107 0.76 0.89 -16.98
CA GLY A 107 -0.58 0.72 -16.42
C GLY A 107 -1.24 2.03 -16.05
N GLU A 108 -2.28 1.92 -15.24
CA GLU A 108 -3.01 3.06 -14.69
C GLU A 108 -2.12 3.87 -13.72
N ILE A 109 -2.15 5.19 -13.84
CA ILE A 109 -1.36 6.12 -13.05
C ILE A 109 -2.31 7.11 -12.38
N LEU A 110 -2.08 7.34 -11.10
CA LEU A 110 -2.77 8.35 -10.31
C LEU A 110 -1.71 9.23 -9.63
N GLU A 111 -1.70 10.53 -9.94
CA GLU A 111 -0.78 11.49 -9.32
C GLU A 111 0.70 11.10 -9.43
N GLY A 112 1.10 10.59 -10.60
CA GLY A 112 2.49 10.25 -10.91
C GLY A 112 2.98 8.93 -10.31
N ILE A 113 2.09 8.13 -9.70
CA ILE A 113 2.41 6.81 -9.15
C ILE A 113 1.49 5.71 -9.70
N PRO A 114 1.94 4.45 -9.75
CA PRO A 114 1.09 3.32 -10.13
C PRO A 114 -0.15 3.18 -9.26
N HIS A 115 -1.28 2.94 -9.90
CA HIS A 115 -2.57 2.75 -9.23
C HIS A 115 -3.51 1.96 -10.14
N GLY A 116 -4.51 1.26 -9.63
CA GLY A 116 -5.42 0.49 -10.49
C GLY A 116 -4.76 -0.77 -11.04
N GLN A 117 -4.89 -1.07 -12.34
CA GLN A 117 -4.26 -2.23 -12.96
C GLN A 117 -3.00 -1.85 -13.73
N GLY A 118 -1.98 -2.71 -13.64
CA GLY A 118 -0.77 -2.53 -14.43
C GLY A 118 0.24 -3.65 -14.28
N THR A 119 1.27 -3.56 -15.11
CA THR A 119 2.37 -4.52 -15.19
C THR A 119 3.66 -3.84 -14.80
N TYR A 120 4.45 -4.47 -13.92
CA TYR A 120 5.79 -4.00 -13.59
C TYR A 120 6.84 -5.04 -13.92
N TYR A 121 7.88 -4.59 -14.61
CA TYR A 121 9.03 -5.37 -15.03
C TYR A 121 10.25 -4.97 -14.19
N TRP A 122 10.86 -5.92 -13.50
CA TRP A 122 12.15 -5.71 -12.83
C TRP A 122 13.27 -6.00 -13.83
N PHE A 123 13.87 -4.95 -14.41
CA PHE A 123 14.96 -5.06 -15.40
C PHE A 123 14.65 -6.07 -16.53
N ASN A 124 13.37 -6.21 -16.88
CA ASN A 124 12.86 -7.21 -17.84
C ASN A 124 13.12 -8.69 -17.46
N VAL A 125 13.42 -9.00 -16.19
CA VAL A 125 13.73 -10.38 -15.70
C VAL A 125 12.64 -10.97 -14.83
N ASN A 126 11.92 -10.16 -14.06
CA ASN A 126 10.74 -10.61 -13.33
C ASN A 126 9.59 -9.68 -13.71
N ARG A 127 8.35 -10.15 -13.57
CA ARG A 127 7.20 -9.29 -13.80
C ARG A 127 6.07 -9.53 -12.82
N TYR A 128 5.32 -8.48 -12.52
CA TYR A 128 4.09 -8.52 -11.75
C TYR A 128 2.99 -7.92 -12.60
N GLU A 129 1.86 -8.60 -12.69
CA GLU A 129 0.65 -8.17 -13.38
C GLU A 129 -0.49 -8.17 -12.37
N GLY A 130 -1.13 -7.04 -12.12
CA GLY A 130 -2.26 -7.03 -11.19
C GLY A 130 -2.60 -5.66 -10.66
N GLY A 131 -3.21 -5.67 -9.47
CA GLY A 131 -3.64 -4.49 -8.76
C GLY A 131 -2.50 -3.69 -8.13
N TRP A 132 -2.68 -2.38 -8.14
CA TRP A 132 -1.79 -1.38 -7.60
C TRP A 132 -2.56 -0.36 -6.77
N GLU A 133 -2.02 -0.05 -5.61
CA GLU A 133 -2.52 1.03 -4.76
C GLU A 133 -1.33 1.81 -4.20
N TYR A 134 -1.35 3.13 -4.40
CA TYR A 134 -0.29 4.07 -4.02
C TYR A 134 1.15 3.59 -4.34
N GLY A 135 1.36 3.04 -5.54
CA GLY A 135 2.66 2.59 -6.03
C GLY A 135 3.15 1.24 -5.48
N LEU A 136 2.29 0.50 -4.79
CA LEU A 136 2.56 -0.83 -4.24
C LEU A 136 1.64 -1.88 -4.88
N PHE A 137 2.07 -3.13 -4.94
CA PHE A 137 1.16 -4.23 -5.31
C PHE A 137 0.06 -4.36 -4.26
N ASP A 138 -1.19 -4.23 -4.67
CA ASP A 138 -2.35 -4.37 -3.80
C ASP A 138 -3.56 -4.91 -4.56
N GLY A 139 -4.24 -5.89 -3.99
CA GLY A 139 -5.32 -6.63 -4.63
C GLY A 139 -4.84 -7.88 -5.36
N GLN A 140 -5.61 -8.32 -6.36
CA GLN A 140 -5.29 -9.55 -7.10
C GLN A 140 -4.15 -9.33 -8.09
N GLY A 141 -3.25 -10.29 -8.19
CA GLY A 141 -2.16 -10.24 -9.15
C GLY A 141 -1.45 -11.57 -9.38
N THR A 142 -0.52 -11.54 -10.33
CA THR A 142 0.39 -12.64 -10.64
C THR A 142 1.81 -12.12 -10.75
N TYR A 143 2.73 -12.71 -9.98
CA TYR A 143 4.16 -12.50 -10.10
C TYR A 143 4.82 -13.67 -10.83
N TYR A 144 5.76 -13.36 -11.71
CA TYR A 144 6.57 -14.32 -12.46
C TYR A 144 8.05 -14.04 -12.23
N SER A 145 8.78 -15.08 -11.87
CA SER A 145 10.24 -15.08 -11.84
C SER A 145 10.77 -15.88 -13.01
N TYR A 146 11.25 -15.23 -14.07
CA TYR A 146 11.81 -15.96 -15.22
C TYR A 146 13.05 -16.80 -14.87
N PRO A 147 13.98 -16.36 -13.99
CA PRO A 147 15.14 -17.18 -13.63
C PRO A 147 14.80 -18.50 -12.95
N SER A 148 13.73 -18.54 -12.14
CA SER A 148 13.32 -19.74 -11.40
C SER A 148 12.15 -20.49 -12.04
N GLY A 149 11.41 -19.85 -12.94
CA GLY A 149 10.13 -20.34 -13.45
C GLY A 149 8.98 -20.26 -12.43
N VAL A 150 9.21 -19.71 -11.24
CA VAL A 150 8.19 -19.59 -10.20
C VAL A 150 7.11 -18.61 -10.63
N LYS A 151 5.85 -19.01 -10.43
CA LYS A 151 4.67 -18.17 -10.61
C LYS A 151 3.91 -18.07 -9.30
N VAL A 152 3.54 -16.87 -8.88
CA VAL A 152 2.76 -16.62 -7.65
C VAL A 152 1.46 -15.96 -8.03
N VAL A 153 0.33 -16.53 -7.64
CA VAL A 153 -1.00 -16.04 -8.00
C VAL A 153 -1.81 -15.78 -6.74
N GLY A 154 -2.47 -14.63 -6.64
CA GLY A 154 -3.46 -14.36 -5.61
C GLY A 154 -3.47 -12.93 -5.11
N GLU A 155 -3.85 -12.74 -3.85
CA GLU A 155 -3.97 -11.42 -3.22
C GLU A 155 -2.64 -10.94 -2.66
N PHE A 156 -2.25 -9.74 -3.04
CA PHE A 156 -1.13 -8.97 -2.49
C PHE A 156 -1.66 -7.80 -1.66
N ARG A 157 -0.92 -7.43 -0.61
CA ARG A 157 -1.17 -6.23 0.21
C ARG A 157 0.14 -5.52 0.46
N ARG A 158 0.27 -4.30 -0.06
CA ARG A 158 1.50 -3.49 0.09
C ARG A 158 2.77 -4.27 -0.25
N ASP A 159 2.80 -4.88 -1.44
CA ASP A 159 3.88 -5.73 -1.97
C ASP A 159 4.10 -7.07 -1.26
N LYS A 160 3.30 -7.41 -0.25
CA LYS A 160 3.41 -8.68 0.46
C LYS A 160 2.33 -9.63 -0.01
N GLU A 161 2.69 -10.89 -0.14
CA GLU A 161 1.73 -11.96 -0.38
C GLU A 161 0.78 -12.08 0.81
N TRP A 162 -0.52 -12.20 0.53
CA TRP A 162 -1.55 -12.28 1.56
C TRP A 162 -2.37 -13.56 1.47
N ASN A 163 -2.98 -13.83 0.31
CA ASN A 163 -3.70 -15.07 0.02
C ASN A 163 -3.26 -15.57 -1.35
N THR A 164 -2.12 -16.27 -1.41
CA THR A 164 -1.46 -16.65 -2.67
C THR A 164 -1.16 -18.15 -2.74
N LEU A 165 -1.04 -18.64 -3.97
CA LEU A 165 -0.46 -19.94 -4.32
C LEU A 165 0.80 -19.72 -5.13
N ARG A 166 1.89 -20.40 -4.77
CA ARG A 166 3.11 -20.47 -5.57
C ARG A 166 3.13 -21.76 -6.36
N TYR A 167 3.48 -21.63 -7.63
CA TYR A 167 3.64 -22.71 -8.59
C TYR A 167 5.10 -22.80 -9.00
N ASP A 168 5.60 -24.02 -9.14
CA ASP A 168 6.86 -24.27 -9.85
C ASP A 168 6.70 -24.09 -11.37
N LYS A 169 7.78 -24.32 -12.11
CA LYS A 169 7.82 -24.22 -13.58
C LYS A 169 6.91 -25.25 -14.28
N ASP A 170 6.58 -26.35 -13.61
CA ASP A 170 5.78 -27.46 -14.13
C ASP A 170 4.28 -27.26 -13.79
N GLY A 171 3.95 -26.24 -13.02
CA GLY A 171 2.58 -25.89 -12.63
C GLY A 171 2.10 -26.59 -11.35
N ASN A 172 2.99 -27.25 -10.60
CA ASN A 172 2.63 -27.82 -9.30
C ASN A 172 2.63 -26.75 -8.23
N ILE A 173 1.67 -26.82 -7.31
CA ILE A 173 1.64 -25.93 -6.14
C ILE A 173 2.76 -26.36 -5.19
N ILE A 174 3.66 -25.43 -4.89
CA ILE A 174 4.80 -25.64 -3.98
C ILE A 174 4.68 -24.86 -2.67
N GLU A 175 3.83 -23.84 -2.62
CA GLU A 175 3.62 -23.03 -1.41
C GLU A 175 2.22 -22.40 -1.38
N LYS A 176 1.66 -22.24 -0.19
CA LYS A 176 0.41 -21.50 0.04
C LYS A 176 0.59 -20.48 1.15
N ILE A 177 0.25 -19.21 0.86
CA ILE A 177 0.19 -18.15 1.86
C ILE A 177 -1.29 -17.89 2.20
N VAL A 178 -1.61 -17.84 3.49
CA VAL A 178 -2.94 -17.49 4.00
C VAL A 178 -2.79 -16.40 5.07
N ARG A 179 -3.46 -15.27 4.86
CA ARG A 179 -3.36 -14.08 5.72
C ARG A 179 -1.90 -13.67 6.00
N GLY A 180 -1.08 -13.70 4.96
CA GLY A 180 0.32 -13.31 5.00
C GLY A 180 1.26 -14.29 5.71
N LYS A 181 0.82 -15.51 6.02
CA LYS A 181 1.64 -16.55 6.63
C LYS A 181 1.68 -17.80 5.77
N LEU A 182 2.86 -18.43 5.72
CA LEU A 182 3.03 -19.75 5.13
C LEU A 182 2.10 -20.75 5.82
N LYS A 183 1.20 -21.35 5.04
CA LYS A 183 0.41 -22.49 5.49
C LYS A 183 1.25 -23.74 5.26
N LYS A 184 1.71 -24.36 6.36
CA LYS A 184 2.23 -25.73 6.33
C LYS A 184 1.04 -26.67 6.37
N ASP A 185 1.01 -27.64 5.47
CA ASP A 185 0.04 -28.73 5.51
C ASP A 185 0.34 -29.69 6.67
#